data_AF-A0A916Z6I6-F1
#
_entry.id   AF-A0A916Z6I6-F1
#
_cell.length_a   1.000
_cell.length_b   1.000
_cell.length_c   1.000
_cell.angle_alpha   90.00
_cell.angle_beta   90.00
_cell.angle_gamma   90.00
#
_symmetry.space_group_name_H-M   'P 1'
#
loop_
_entity.id
_entity.type
_entity.pdbx_description
1 polymer ?
#
loop_
_entity_poly.entity_id
_entity_poly.type
_entity_poly.pdbx_seq_one_letter_code
_entity_poly.pdbx_strand_id
1 'polypeptide(L)'
;MTEPYIVGITGGSASGKTYFLHQLLGSFSEEEVCLISQDNYYRTQEFVPKDQNNIENYDLPEAIDFELYAQHINDLKNGKTVQHKEYVFNNPNVVPKTLTFKPAPIIVVEGIFVFHSQEVSNLLDLRVFIDAREHIKIKRRIIRDNNERGYDLTDVLYRWENHVAPTYEKYIEPTKYSADIIINNNLHFEKGLDILTSFLKTKLP
;
A
#
# COMPACT_ATOMS: atom_id res chain seq x y z
N MET A 1 -4.70 -25.39 10.90
CA MET A 1 -3.74 -24.30 10.63
C MET A 1 -4.02 -23.24 11.66
N THR A 2 -2.99 -22.62 12.24
CA THR A 2 -3.16 -21.43 13.07
C THR A 2 -3.76 -20.30 12.23
N GLU A 3 -4.62 -19.48 12.83
CA GLU A 3 -5.19 -18.32 12.14
C GLU A 3 -4.06 -17.36 11.74
N PRO A 4 -3.95 -16.95 10.46
CA PRO A 4 -2.90 -16.03 10.03
C PRO A 4 -2.97 -14.69 10.76
N TYR A 5 -1.80 -14.11 11.04
CA TYR A 5 -1.69 -12.77 11.61
C TYR A 5 -1.61 -11.73 10.48
N ILE A 6 -2.59 -10.83 10.43
CA ILE A 6 -2.78 -9.87 9.36
C ILE A 6 -2.25 -8.50 9.79
N VAL A 7 -1.15 -8.06 9.17
CA VAL A 7 -0.57 -6.73 9.41
C VAL A 7 -0.90 -5.79 8.26
N GLY A 8 -1.61 -4.70 8.59
CA GLY A 8 -1.88 -3.61 7.67
C GLY A 8 -0.76 -2.58 7.70
N ILE A 9 -0.20 -2.24 6.54
CA ILE A 9 0.87 -1.24 6.42
C ILE A 9 0.43 -0.13 5.47
N THR A 10 0.28 1.08 6.01
CA THR A 10 -0.06 2.28 5.24
C THR A 10 0.99 3.37 5.37
N GLY A 11 0.80 4.46 4.62
CA GLY A 11 1.64 5.64 4.65
C GLY A 11 1.41 6.50 3.41
N GLY A 12 1.60 7.80 3.53
CA GLY A 12 1.44 8.72 2.39
C GLY A 12 2.41 8.40 1.24
N SER A 13 2.09 8.88 0.04
CA SER A 13 2.99 8.77 -1.11
C SER A 13 4.39 9.28 -0.78
N ALA A 14 5.43 8.56 -1.22
CA ALA A 14 6.84 8.84 -0.93
C ALA A 14 7.25 8.88 0.57
N SER A 15 6.43 8.32 1.47
CA SER A 15 6.81 8.05 2.88
C SER A 15 7.96 7.05 3.03
N GLY A 16 8.19 6.22 2.00
CA GLY A 16 9.16 5.12 2.01
C GLY A 16 8.56 3.76 2.35
N LYS A 17 7.22 3.65 2.42
CA LYS A 17 6.48 2.38 2.60
C LYS A 17 7.00 1.24 1.71
N THR A 18 7.20 1.47 0.41
CA THR A 18 7.68 0.44 -0.52
C THR A 18 9.08 -0.07 -0.15
N TYR A 19 9.99 0.83 0.21
CA TYR A 19 11.34 0.45 0.63
C TYR A 19 11.33 -0.29 1.98
N PHE A 20 10.50 0.19 2.93
CA PHE A 20 10.28 -0.47 4.21
C PHE A 20 9.76 -1.90 4.03
N LEU A 21 8.74 -2.09 3.18
CA LEU A 21 8.15 -3.40 2.88
C LEU A 21 9.16 -4.34 2.25
N HIS A 22 9.97 -3.87 1.31
CA HIS A 22 11.02 -4.68 0.70
C HIS A 22 11.99 -5.22 1.76
N GLN A 23 12.43 -4.39 2.70
CA GLN A 23 13.33 -4.83 3.77
C GLN A 23 12.62 -5.74 4.80
N LEU A 24 11.35 -5.47 5.10
CA LEU A 24 10.54 -6.31 5.98
C LEU A 24 10.41 -7.71 5.40
N LEU A 25 9.95 -7.83 4.16
CA LEU A 25 9.73 -9.11 3.48
C LEU A 25 11.02 -9.90 3.29
N GLY A 26 12.16 -9.22 3.07
CA GLY A 26 13.47 -9.87 3.01
C GLY A 26 13.92 -10.54 4.31
N SER A 27 13.19 -10.34 5.42
CA SER A 27 13.44 -10.99 6.71
C SER A 27 12.66 -12.30 6.93
N PHE A 28 11.85 -12.71 5.94
CA PHE A 28 10.95 -13.87 5.98
C PHE A 28 11.06 -14.69 4.67
N SER A 29 10.68 -15.97 4.72
CA SER A 29 10.51 -16.80 3.52
C SER A 29 9.14 -16.61 2.87
N GLU A 30 8.98 -17.07 1.63
CA GLU A 30 7.69 -17.01 0.90
C GLU A 30 6.58 -17.85 1.55
N GLU A 31 6.94 -18.85 2.36
CA GLU A 31 5.99 -19.65 3.14
C GLU A 31 5.58 -19.00 4.46
N GLU A 32 6.42 -18.09 4.99
CA GLU A 32 6.20 -17.39 6.25
C GLU A 32 5.33 -16.15 6.07
N VAL A 33 5.49 -15.43 4.94
CA VAL A 33 4.80 -14.17 4.69
C VAL A 33 4.19 -14.09 3.28
N CYS A 34 2.95 -13.61 3.21
CA CYS A 34 2.28 -13.26 1.97
C CYS A 34 2.04 -11.74 1.91
N LEU A 35 2.55 -11.05 0.88
CA LEU A 35 2.22 -9.65 0.60
C LEU A 35 1.03 -9.58 -0.36
N ILE A 36 0.01 -8.80 -0.01
CA ILE A 36 -1.09 -8.45 -0.91
C ILE A 36 -1.25 -6.92 -0.99
N SER A 37 -0.99 -6.37 -2.18
CA SER A 37 -0.92 -4.93 -2.42
C SER A 37 -2.20 -4.37 -3.02
N GLN A 38 -2.72 -3.30 -2.40
CA GLN A 38 -3.84 -2.48 -2.86
C GLN A 38 -3.62 -1.94 -4.27
N ASP A 39 -2.37 -1.72 -4.69
CA ASP A 39 -2.05 -1.17 -6.03
C ASP A 39 -2.48 -2.12 -7.16
N ASN A 40 -2.82 -3.38 -6.86
CA ASN A 40 -3.41 -4.30 -7.84
C ASN A 40 -4.94 -4.27 -7.89
N TYR A 41 -5.60 -3.51 -7.01
CA TYR A 41 -7.05 -3.49 -6.85
C TYR A 41 -7.67 -2.17 -7.31
N TYR A 42 -7.03 -1.46 -8.24
CA TYR A 42 -7.70 -0.36 -8.93
C TYR A 42 -8.83 -0.89 -9.81
N ARG A 43 -9.91 -0.11 -9.90
CA ARG A 43 -11.00 -0.35 -10.85
C ARG A 43 -10.53 -0.08 -12.29
N THR A 44 -11.30 -0.54 -13.26
CA THR A 44 -11.08 -0.20 -14.68
C THR A 44 -11.15 1.32 -14.88
N GLN A 45 -10.46 1.83 -15.92
CA GLN A 45 -10.28 3.26 -16.15
C GLN A 45 -11.59 4.07 -16.14
N GLU A 46 -12.67 3.46 -16.61
CA GLU A 46 -14.01 4.06 -16.68
C GLU A 46 -14.61 4.42 -15.31
N PHE A 47 -14.14 3.79 -14.23
CA PHE A 47 -14.55 4.09 -12.86
C PHE A 47 -13.57 4.97 -12.11
N VAL A 48 -12.42 5.32 -12.71
CA VAL A 48 -11.43 6.19 -12.07
C VAL A 48 -11.95 7.63 -12.16
N PRO A 49 -12.12 8.34 -11.02
CA PRO A 49 -12.58 9.72 -11.05
C PRO A 49 -11.60 10.61 -11.82
N LYS A 50 -12.13 11.68 -12.42
CA LYS A 50 -11.34 12.69 -13.10
C LYS A 50 -11.46 14.03 -12.38
N ASP A 51 -10.37 14.78 -12.38
CA ASP A 51 -10.39 16.15 -11.87
C ASP A 51 -11.05 17.13 -12.86
N GLN A 52 -11.08 18.41 -12.47
CA GLN A 52 -11.64 19.50 -13.28
C GLN A 52 -10.96 19.69 -14.65
N ASN A 53 -9.74 19.19 -14.82
CA ASN A 53 -8.98 19.24 -16.08
C ASN A 53 -9.06 17.89 -16.84
N ASN A 54 -9.99 17.02 -16.46
CA ASN A 54 -10.23 15.72 -17.08
C ASN A 54 -9.06 14.74 -16.95
N ILE A 55 -8.20 14.91 -15.94
CA ILE A 55 -7.07 14.01 -15.64
C ILE A 55 -7.54 12.96 -14.64
N GLU A 56 -7.26 11.69 -14.91
CA GLU A 56 -7.55 10.58 -14.00
C GLU A 56 -6.82 10.75 -12.65
N ASN A 57 -7.59 10.64 -11.57
CA ASN A 57 -7.13 10.70 -10.20
C ASN A 57 -7.24 9.31 -9.55
N TYR A 58 -6.12 8.60 -9.55
CA TYR A 58 -5.96 7.29 -8.91
C TYR A 58 -5.78 7.40 -7.39
N ASP A 59 -5.51 8.60 -6.86
CA ASP A 59 -5.35 8.83 -5.44
C ASP A 59 -6.71 9.05 -4.76
N LEU A 60 -7.79 8.41 -5.19
CA LEU A 60 -9.10 8.52 -4.55
C LEU A 60 -9.60 7.13 -4.13
N PRO A 61 -10.26 6.99 -2.95
CA PRO A 61 -10.83 5.71 -2.52
C PRO A 61 -11.74 5.08 -3.58
N GLU A 62 -12.49 5.90 -4.31
CA GLU A 62 -13.41 5.48 -5.37
C GLU A 62 -12.69 4.76 -6.53
N ALA A 63 -11.39 4.99 -6.72
CA ALA A 63 -10.60 4.29 -7.72
C ALA A 63 -10.26 2.84 -7.33
N ILE A 64 -10.52 2.43 -6.08
CA ILE A 64 -10.17 1.09 -5.56
C ILE A 64 -11.41 0.19 -5.46
N ASP A 65 -11.21 -1.08 -5.76
CA ASP A 65 -12.16 -2.16 -5.50
C ASP A 65 -11.87 -2.80 -4.13
N PHE A 66 -12.32 -2.13 -3.06
CA PHE A 66 -12.11 -2.60 -1.69
C PHE A 66 -12.87 -3.90 -1.39
N GLU A 67 -13.99 -4.16 -2.07
CA GLU A 67 -14.75 -5.39 -1.89
C GLU A 67 -13.93 -6.59 -2.37
N LEU A 68 -13.38 -6.53 -3.59
CA LEU A 68 -12.52 -7.58 -4.13
C LEU A 68 -11.24 -7.73 -3.30
N TYR A 69 -10.66 -6.61 -2.85
CA TYR A 69 -9.45 -6.64 -2.05
C TYR A 69 -9.69 -7.32 -0.69
N ALA A 70 -10.75 -6.93 0.02
CA ALA A 70 -11.16 -7.54 1.28
C ALA A 70 -11.56 -9.02 1.11
N GLN A 71 -12.19 -9.38 0.00
CA GLN A 71 -12.50 -10.77 -0.32
C GLN A 71 -11.22 -11.60 -0.45
N HIS A 72 -10.24 -11.14 -1.21
CA HIS A 72 -8.97 -11.86 -1.39
C HIS A 72 -8.17 -11.99 -0.09
N ILE A 73 -8.17 -10.96 0.77
CA ILE A 73 -7.58 -11.05 2.11
C ILE A 73 -8.28 -12.14 2.94
N ASN A 74 -9.61 -12.19 2.92
CA ASN A 74 -10.38 -13.23 3.62
C ASN A 74 -10.12 -14.62 3.04
N ASP A 75 -10.01 -14.77 1.73
CA ASP A 75 -9.72 -16.06 1.11
C ASP A 75 -8.34 -16.57 1.54
N LEU A 76 -7.31 -15.70 1.58
CA LEU A 76 -5.99 -16.05 2.13
C LEU A 76 -6.06 -16.41 3.61
N LYS A 77 -6.80 -15.63 4.42
CA LYS A 77 -7.04 -15.92 5.84
C LYS A 77 -7.64 -17.32 6.05
N ASN A 78 -8.52 -17.75 5.14
CA ASN A 78 -9.18 -19.05 5.16
C ASN A 78 -8.38 -20.17 4.46
N GLY A 79 -7.10 -19.96 4.15
CA GLY A 79 -6.24 -20.98 3.58
C GLY A 79 -6.47 -21.23 2.09
N LYS A 80 -7.09 -20.29 1.36
CA LYS A 80 -7.28 -20.40 -0.10
C LYS A 80 -6.24 -19.59 -0.85
N THR A 81 -5.64 -20.20 -1.87
CA THR A 81 -4.78 -19.50 -2.84
C THR A 81 -5.61 -18.57 -3.70
N VAL A 82 -5.14 -17.34 -3.85
CA VAL A 82 -5.76 -16.31 -4.70
C VAL A 82 -4.92 -16.10 -5.95
N GLN A 83 -5.58 -15.98 -7.10
CA GLN A 83 -4.95 -15.54 -8.34
C GLN A 83 -5.60 -14.24 -8.80
N HIS A 84 -4.78 -13.27 -9.18
CA HIS A 84 -5.24 -11.95 -9.61
C HIS A 84 -4.38 -11.43 -10.74
N LYS A 85 -4.94 -10.65 -11.67
CA LYS A 85 -4.13 -9.98 -12.69
C LYS A 85 -3.50 -8.74 -12.09
N GLU A 86 -2.20 -8.55 -12.30
CA GLU A 86 -1.54 -7.31 -11.88
C GLU A 86 -2.21 -6.11 -12.58
N TYR A 87 -2.31 -5.00 -11.87
CA TYR A 87 -2.85 -3.78 -12.47
C TYR A 87 -1.76 -3.06 -13.25
N VAL A 88 -2.00 -2.84 -14.55
CA VAL A 88 -1.00 -2.24 -15.47
C VAL A 88 -1.31 -0.78 -15.84
N PHE A 89 -2.22 -0.12 -15.11
CA PHE A 89 -2.61 1.29 -15.33
C PHE A 89 -3.00 1.60 -16.78
N ASN A 90 -3.70 0.66 -17.43
CA ASN A 90 -4.15 0.76 -18.82
C ASN A 90 -3.01 1.01 -19.83
N ASN A 91 -1.77 0.62 -19.50
CA ASN A 91 -0.65 0.71 -20.42
C ASN A 91 -0.82 -0.34 -21.54
N PRO A 92 -1.06 0.09 -22.80
CA PRO A 92 -1.32 -0.84 -23.90
C PRO A 92 -0.09 -1.68 -24.27
N ASN A 93 1.09 -1.32 -23.79
CA ASN A 93 2.35 -2.00 -24.09
C ASN A 93 2.73 -3.05 -23.03
N VAL A 94 1.95 -3.21 -21.95
CA VAL A 94 2.25 -4.13 -20.85
C VAL A 94 1.20 -5.21 -20.79
N VAL A 95 1.63 -6.47 -20.82
CA VAL A 95 0.74 -7.63 -20.66
C VAL A 95 0.63 -7.97 -19.17
N PRO A 96 -0.58 -7.93 -18.57
CA PRO A 96 -0.77 -8.22 -17.16
C PRO A 96 -0.39 -9.67 -16.80
N LYS A 97 0.59 -9.80 -15.89
CA LYS A 97 0.94 -11.07 -15.25
C LYS A 97 -0.16 -11.53 -14.30
N THR A 98 -0.27 -12.85 -14.14
CA THR A 98 -1.09 -13.42 -13.06
C THR A 98 -0.23 -13.48 -11.79
N LEU A 99 -0.62 -12.71 -10.78
CA LEU A 99 -0.11 -12.78 -9.43
C LEU A 99 -0.77 -13.97 -8.73
N THR A 100 0.02 -14.74 -7.99
CA THR A 100 -0.47 -15.85 -7.17
C THR A 100 -0.10 -15.59 -5.72
N PHE A 101 -1.11 -15.43 -4.87
CA PHE A 101 -0.95 -15.22 -3.44
C PHE A 101 -1.29 -16.53 -2.74
N LYS A 102 -0.33 -17.08 -2.00
CA LYS A 102 -0.52 -18.30 -1.21
C LYS A 102 -0.80 -17.92 0.25
N PRO A 103 -1.67 -18.65 0.95
CA PRO A 103 -1.83 -18.48 2.39
C PRO A 103 -0.49 -18.66 3.11
N ALA A 104 -0.25 -17.82 4.11
CA ALA A 104 0.96 -17.83 4.94
C ALA A 104 0.57 -17.50 6.39
N PRO A 105 1.40 -17.88 7.40
CA PRO A 105 1.18 -17.50 8.79
C PRO A 105 1.06 -15.98 9.00
N ILE A 106 1.74 -15.18 8.18
CA ILE A 106 1.67 -13.71 8.21
C ILE A 106 1.15 -13.21 6.86
N ILE A 107 0.13 -12.36 6.89
CA ILE A 107 -0.39 -11.68 5.70
C ILE A 107 -0.11 -10.19 5.86
N VAL A 108 0.70 -9.63 4.97
CA VAL A 108 0.96 -8.19 4.89
C VAL A 108 0.00 -7.58 3.89
N VAL A 109 -0.89 -6.73 4.38
CA VAL A 109 -1.87 -5.97 3.61
C VAL A 109 -1.36 -4.55 3.48
N GLU A 110 -0.91 -4.13 2.29
CA GLU A 110 -0.41 -2.78 2.10
C GLU A 110 -1.24 -1.96 1.12
N GLY A 111 -1.38 -0.67 1.43
CA GLY A 111 -1.98 0.31 0.54
C GLY A 111 -2.10 1.67 1.20
N ILE A 112 -2.39 2.70 0.42
CA ILE A 112 -2.57 4.06 0.96
C ILE A 112 -3.94 4.22 1.68
N PHE A 113 -4.91 3.34 1.43
CA PHE A 113 -6.26 3.40 1.98
C PHE A 113 -6.63 2.19 2.86
N VAL A 114 -5.69 1.31 3.19
CA VAL A 114 -5.98 0.08 3.97
C VAL A 114 -6.60 0.35 5.35
N PHE A 115 -6.34 1.52 5.95
CA PHE A 115 -6.96 1.93 7.22
C PHE A 115 -8.24 2.75 7.02
N HIS A 116 -8.43 3.31 5.82
CA HIS A 116 -9.61 4.10 5.47
C HIS A 116 -10.81 3.20 5.12
N SER A 117 -10.59 2.13 4.34
CA SER A 117 -11.63 1.16 4.03
C SER A 117 -12.01 0.36 5.26
N GLN A 118 -13.29 0.35 5.62
CA GLN A 118 -13.79 -0.42 6.75
C GLN A 118 -13.72 -1.92 6.48
N GLU A 119 -13.97 -2.33 5.23
CA GLU A 119 -13.93 -3.71 4.75
C GLU A 119 -12.55 -4.32 4.96
N VAL A 120 -11.49 -3.55 4.65
CA VAL A 120 -10.11 -3.99 4.83
C VAL A 120 -9.65 -3.80 6.28
N SER A 121 -9.90 -2.64 6.88
CA SER A 121 -9.39 -2.29 8.22
C SER A 121 -9.92 -3.20 9.33
N ASN A 122 -11.12 -3.77 9.15
CA ASN A 122 -11.71 -4.76 10.08
C ASN A 122 -10.99 -6.11 10.09
N LEU A 123 -10.19 -6.41 9.07
CA LEU A 123 -9.47 -7.68 8.93
C LEU A 123 -8.07 -7.64 9.57
N LEU A 124 -7.60 -6.45 9.98
CA LEU A 124 -6.23 -6.23 10.43
C LEU A 124 -6.08 -6.52 11.92
N ASP A 125 -5.06 -7.30 12.27
CA ASP A 125 -4.65 -7.57 13.66
C ASP A 125 -3.64 -6.53 14.17
N LEU A 126 -2.91 -5.88 13.27
CA LEU A 126 -1.94 -4.82 13.57
C LEU A 126 -1.97 -3.74 12.48
N ARG A 127 -2.07 -2.47 12.88
CA ARG A 127 -2.03 -1.30 12.00
C ARG A 127 -0.71 -0.54 12.15
N VAL A 128 0.14 -0.62 11.13
CA VAL A 128 1.42 0.10 11.05
C VAL A 128 1.34 1.27 10.06
N PHE A 129 1.64 2.48 10.52
CA PHE A 129 1.70 3.68 9.69
C PHE A 129 3.16 4.11 9.48
N ILE A 130 3.61 4.16 8.22
CA ILE A 130 4.92 4.69 7.85
C ILE A 130 4.81 6.19 7.60
N ASP A 131 5.45 6.98 8.46
CA ASP A 131 5.33 8.44 8.45
C ASP A 131 6.62 9.15 8.02
N ALA A 132 6.47 10.23 7.28
CA ALA A 132 7.56 11.13 6.94
C ALA A 132 7.02 12.54 6.73
N ARG A 133 7.80 13.54 7.13
CA ARG A 133 7.45 14.96 6.93
C ARG A 133 7.20 15.26 5.45
N GLU A 134 6.22 16.11 5.20
CA GLU A 134 5.76 16.42 3.84
C GLU A 134 6.87 16.91 2.89
N HIS A 135 7.69 17.87 3.33
CA HIS A 135 8.81 18.38 2.53
C HIS A 135 9.83 17.27 2.13
N ILE A 136 9.93 16.20 2.93
CA ILE A 136 10.77 15.04 2.61
C ILE A 136 10.07 14.17 1.56
N LYS A 137 8.75 13.93 1.73
CA LYS A 137 7.94 13.16 0.77
C LYS A 137 7.96 13.79 -0.62
N ILE A 138 7.69 15.10 -0.73
CA ILE A 138 7.67 15.78 -2.03
C ILE A 138 9.04 15.77 -2.71
N LYS A 139 10.13 16.01 -1.95
CA LYS A 139 11.50 15.91 -2.48
C LYS A 139 11.80 14.52 -3.03
N ARG A 140 11.46 13.46 -2.28
CA ARG A 140 11.63 12.07 -2.72
C ARG A 140 10.79 11.77 -3.97
N ARG A 141 9.56 12.27 -4.03
CA ARG A 141 8.67 12.07 -5.18
C ARG A 141 9.21 12.73 -6.44
N ILE A 142 9.65 13.98 -6.36
CA ILE A 142 10.24 14.70 -7.50
C ILE A 142 11.43 13.92 -8.06
N ILE A 143 12.34 13.47 -7.20
CA ILE A 143 13.53 12.70 -7.60
C ILE A 143 13.12 11.37 -8.25
N ARG A 144 12.20 10.62 -7.62
CA ARG A 144 11.71 9.33 -8.13
C ARG A 144 11.02 9.47 -9.49
N ASP A 145 10.07 10.38 -9.60
CA ASP A 145 9.23 10.52 -10.80
C ASP A 145 10.05 11.07 -11.99
N ASN A 146 11.06 11.92 -11.73
CA ASN A 146 12.03 12.34 -12.74
C ASN A 146 12.92 11.18 -13.22
N ASN A 147 13.47 10.39 -12.29
CA ASN A 147 14.48 9.37 -12.62
C ASN A 147 13.88 8.06 -13.15
N GLU A 148 12.71 7.66 -12.67
CA GLU A 148 12.13 6.33 -12.93
C GLU A 148 10.98 6.37 -13.94
N ARG A 149 10.26 7.50 -14.04
CA ARG A 149 8.99 7.57 -14.80
C ARG A 149 9.00 8.58 -15.94
N GLY A 150 10.01 9.44 -16.02
CA GLY A 150 10.16 10.44 -17.08
C GLY A 150 9.07 11.51 -17.10
N TYR A 151 8.38 11.71 -15.97
CA TYR A 151 7.41 12.79 -15.86
C TYR A 151 8.13 14.13 -15.83
N ASP A 152 7.56 15.12 -16.53
CA ASP A 152 8.02 16.50 -16.39
C ASP A 152 7.69 17.01 -14.98
N LEU A 153 8.54 17.90 -14.45
CA LEU A 153 8.36 18.47 -13.12
C LEU A 153 6.98 19.12 -12.97
N THR A 154 6.47 19.74 -14.03
CA THR A 154 5.14 20.37 -14.02
C THR A 154 4.02 19.36 -13.77
N ASP A 155 4.07 18.18 -14.39
CA ASP A 155 3.08 17.12 -14.18
C ASP A 155 3.15 16.56 -12.74
N VAL A 156 4.35 16.38 -12.21
CA VAL A 156 4.55 15.88 -10.84
C VAL A 156 3.97 16.86 -9.82
N LEU A 157 4.23 18.16 -9.99
CA LEU A 157 3.71 19.21 -9.12
C LEU A 157 2.21 19.35 -9.25
N TYR A 158 1.67 19.33 -10.48
CA TYR A 158 0.23 19.35 -10.72
C TYR A 158 -0.47 18.23 -9.96
N ARG A 159 -0.02 16.98 -10.12
CA ARG A 159 -0.62 15.84 -9.42
C ARG A 159 -0.40 15.90 -7.91
N TRP A 160 0.72 16.46 -7.45
CA TRP A 160 0.94 16.65 -6.01
C TRP A 160 -0.13 17.57 -5.42
N GLU A 161 -0.30 18.75 -6.02
CA GLU A 161 -1.21 19.79 -5.52
C GLU A 161 -2.68 19.42 -5.68
N ASN A 162 -3.05 18.78 -6.80
CA ASN A 162 -4.46 18.55 -7.13
C ASN A 162 -4.96 17.17 -6.70
N HIS A 163 -4.09 16.16 -6.59
CA HIS A 163 -4.50 14.78 -6.27
C HIS A 163 -3.90 14.32 -4.94
N VAL A 164 -2.57 14.21 -4.86
CA VAL A 164 -1.89 13.47 -3.77
C VAL A 164 -2.01 14.17 -2.41
N ALA A 165 -1.72 15.47 -2.33
CA ALA A 165 -1.77 16.20 -1.05
C ALA A 165 -3.21 16.31 -0.51
N PRO A 166 -4.22 16.73 -1.30
CA PRO A 166 -5.61 16.75 -0.85
C PRO A 166 -6.12 15.38 -0.38
N THR A 167 -5.74 14.32 -1.10
CA THR A 167 -6.08 12.95 -0.71
C THR A 167 -5.43 12.57 0.61
N TYR A 168 -4.15 12.88 0.78
CA TYR A 168 -3.43 12.55 1.99
C TYR A 168 -4.09 13.19 3.21
N GLU A 169 -4.35 14.50 3.15
CA GLU A 169 -4.98 15.25 4.24
C GLU A 169 -6.40 14.74 4.55
N LYS A 170 -7.18 14.41 3.51
CA LYS A 170 -8.58 14.00 3.69
C LYS A 170 -8.76 12.56 4.14
N TYR A 171 -7.97 11.64 3.58
CA TYR A 171 -8.25 10.20 3.69
C TYR A 171 -7.15 9.39 4.37
N ILE A 172 -5.90 9.84 4.36
CA ILE A 172 -4.76 9.03 4.83
C ILE A 172 -4.26 9.53 6.18
N GLU A 173 -3.96 10.81 6.32
CA GLU A 173 -3.43 11.42 7.55
C GLU A 173 -4.34 11.18 8.77
N PRO A 174 -5.67 11.30 8.68
CA PRO A 174 -6.54 11.03 9.83
C PRO A 174 -6.44 9.59 10.35
N THR A 175 -6.09 8.63 9.48
CA THR A 175 -5.93 7.22 9.87
C THR A 175 -4.67 6.95 10.69
N LYS A 176 -3.75 7.92 10.79
CA LYS A 176 -2.59 7.84 11.67
C LYS A 176 -2.98 7.68 13.14
N TYR A 177 -4.12 8.25 13.54
CA TYR A 177 -4.63 8.16 14.92
C TYR A 177 -5.27 6.81 15.26
N SER A 178 -5.56 5.98 14.25
CA SER A 178 -6.02 4.59 14.46
C SER A 178 -4.90 3.56 14.29
N ALA A 179 -3.67 3.98 14.01
CA ALA A 179 -2.52 3.10 13.92
C ALA A 179 -2.05 2.65 15.32
N ASP A 180 -1.71 1.37 15.45
CA ASP A 180 -1.12 0.82 16.67
C ASP A 180 0.36 1.22 16.79
N ILE A 181 1.05 1.32 15.64
CA ILE A 181 2.46 1.69 15.57
C ILE A 181 2.66 2.72 14.45
N ILE A 182 3.39 3.80 14.77
CA ILE A 182 3.86 4.78 13.79
C ILE A 182 5.38 4.65 13.66
N ILE A 183 5.85 4.31 12.47
CA ILE A 183 7.28 4.21 12.16
C ILE A 183 7.70 5.46 11.37
N ASN A 184 8.55 6.28 11.99
CA ASN A 184 9.08 7.48 11.36
C ASN A 184 10.20 7.14 10.38
N ASN A 185 10.13 7.69 9.17
CA ASN A 185 11.11 7.56 8.10
C ASN A 185 11.58 8.93 7.58
N ASN A 186 11.83 9.87 8.50
CA ASN A 186 12.39 11.17 8.15
C ASN A 186 13.86 11.04 7.71
N LEU A 187 14.62 10.19 8.39
CA LEU A 187 16.03 9.92 8.09
C LEU A 187 16.24 8.42 7.85
N HIS A 188 15.80 7.61 8.81
CA HIS A 188 16.10 6.19 8.98
C HIS A 188 14.91 5.53 9.69
N PHE A 189 14.54 4.29 9.32
CA PHE A 189 13.45 3.51 9.93
C PHE A 189 13.91 2.19 10.54
N GLU A 190 15.21 1.91 10.52
CA GLU A 190 15.83 0.60 10.76
C GLU A 190 15.43 0.03 12.12
N LYS A 191 15.36 0.87 13.16
CA LYS A 191 14.89 0.44 14.49
C LYS A 191 13.40 0.09 14.53
N GLY A 192 12.57 0.82 13.78
CA GLY A 192 11.16 0.49 13.64
C GLY A 192 10.97 -0.83 12.89
N LEU A 193 11.79 -1.06 11.86
CA LEU A 193 11.84 -2.32 11.13
C LEU A 193 12.26 -3.47 12.05
N ASP A 194 13.37 -3.32 12.79
CA ASP A 194 13.88 -4.34 13.72
C ASP A 194 12.80 -4.79 14.72
N ILE A 195 12.08 -3.83 15.30
CA ILE A 195 11.00 -4.08 16.27
C ILE A 195 9.84 -4.82 15.61
N LEU A 196 9.35 -4.33 14.45
CA LEU A 196 8.23 -4.95 13.75
C LEU A 196 8.58 -6.37 13.30
N THR A 197 9.74 -6.56 12.68
CA THR A 197 10.24 -7.87 12.26
C THR A 197 10.33 -8.83 13.43
N SER A 198 10.92 -8.40 14.56
CA SER A 198 11.05 -9.24 15.75
C SER A 198 9.69 -9.63 16.31
N PHE A 199 8.73 -8.70 16.37
CA PHE A 199 7.36 -8.99 16.79
C PHE A 199 6.66 -9.98 15.86
N LEU A 200 6.73 -9.76 14.55
CA LEU A 200 6.10 -10.62 13.55
C LEU A 200 6.67 -12.04 13.57
N LYS A 201 7.98 -12.21 13.83
CA LYS A 201 8.59 -13.55 14.02
C LYS A 201 7.99 -14.33 15.19
N THR A 202 7.43 -13.66 16.21
CA THR A 202 6.72 -14.35 17.30
C THR A 202 5.36 -14.93 16.88
N LYS A 203 4.88 -14.63 15.67
CA LYS A 203 3.62 -15.13 15.10
C LYS A 203 3.80 -16.35 14.20
N LEU A 204 5.05 -16.70 13.90
CA LEU A 204 5.38 -17.92 13.18
C LEU A 204 5.20 -19.14 14.12
N PRO A 205 4.84 -20.32 13.56
CA PRO A 205 4.63 -21.55 14.33
C PRO A 205 5.91 -22.13 14.94
#